data_AF-A0A9X0ZT65-F1
#
_entry.id   AF-A0A9X0ZT65-F1
#
_cell.length_a   1.000
_cell.length_b   1.000
_cell.length_c   1.000
_cell.angle_alpha   90.00
_cell.angle_beta   90.00
_cell.angle_gamma   90.00
#
_symmetry.space_group_name_H-M   'P 1'
#
loop_
_entity.id
_entity.type
_entity.pdbx_description
1 polymer ?
#
loop_
_entity_poly.entity_id
_entity_poly.type
_entity_poly.pdbx_seq_one_letter_code
_entity_poly.pdbx_strand_id
1 'polypeptide(L)'
;MLEAFVLGFWMIWSADRDIYALSESLGFIVIAVIIRGFMAMTLPAMNGVWVAEVAVQWIYVALVLTAVNRLSNSFATTLFLAALGSMGFYWLSQPENMKSLLSPFI
;
A
#
# COMPACT_ATOMS: atom_id res chain seq x y z
N MET A 1 6.78 3.77 -7.73
CA MET A 1 5.76 4.09 -8.77
C MET A 1 4.99 2.84 -9.21
N LEU A 2 5.65 1.76 -9.62
CA LEU A 2 4.99 0.50 -10.03
C LEU A 2 4.07 -0.09 -8.93
N GLU A 3 4.55 -0.18 -7.69
CA GLU A 3 3.77 -0.73 -6.57
C GLU A 3 2.46 0.04 -6.32
N ALA A 4 2.50 1.38 -6.43
CA ALA A 4 1.31 2.23 -6.30
C ALA A 4 0.30 1.96 -7.42
N PHE A 5 0.78 1.77 -8.66
CA PHE A 5 -0.07 1.37 -9.78
C PHE A 5 -0.71 -0.01 -9.53
N VAL A 6 0.07 -0.98 -9.04
CA VAL A 6 -0.44 -2.31 -8.67
C VAL A 6 -1.50 -2.21 -7.58
N LEU A 7 -1.32 -1.35 -6.58
CA LEU A 7 -2.34 -1.12 -5.55
C LEU A 7 -3.65 -0.58 -6.15
N GLY A 8 -3.54 0.37 -7.08
CA GLY A 8 -4.65 0.92 -7.86
C GLY A 8 -5.47 -0.17 -8.53
N PHE A 9 -4.80 -1.04 -9.28
CA PHE A 9 -5.43 -2.17 -9.92
C PHE A 9 -6.01 -3.16 -8.91
N TRP A 10 -5.30 -3.44 -7.82
CA TRP A 10 -5.75 -4.33 -6.76
C TRP A 10 -7.08 -3.87 -6.15
N MET A 11 -7.22 -2.57 -5.88
CA MET A 11 -8.46 -2.01 -5.35
C MET A 11 -9.64 -2.15 -6.32
N ILE A 12 -9.41 -1.91 -7.61
CA ILE A 12 -10.45 -2.06 -8.64
C ILE A 12 -10.86 -3.54 -8.75
N TRP A 13 -9.90 -4.44 -8.74
CA TRP A 13 -10.14 -5.89 -8.79
C TRP A 13 -10.85 -6.40 -7.53
N SER A 14 -10.47 -5.91 -6.35
CA SER A 14 -11.09 -6.31 -5.09
C SER A 14 -12.50 -5.73 -4.88
N ALA A 15 -12.88 -4.66 -5.57
CA ALA A 15 -14.17 -4.00 -5.36
C ALA A 15 -15.40 -4.84 -5.75
N ASP A 16 -15.24 -5.88 -6.58
CA ASP A 16 -16.33 -6.76 -7.04
C ASP A 16 -16.49 -8.02 -6.16
N ARG A 17 -15.76 -8.09 -5.04
CA ARG A 17 -15.73 -9.26 -4.14
C ARG A 17 -15.60 -8.85 -2.67
N ASP A 18 -15.83 -9.82 -1.78
CA ASP A 18 -15.60 -9.61 -0.34
C ASP A 18 -14.11 -9.34 -0.07
N ILE A 19 -13.83 -8.16 0.48
CA ILE A 19 -12.45 -7.72 0.74
C ILE A 19 -12.03 -8.12 2.15
N TYR A 20 -11.05 -9.01 2.24
CA TYR A 20 -10.39 -9.33 3.51
C TYR A 20 -9.23 -8.35 3.74
N ALA A 21 -9.57 -7.13 4.16
CA ALA A 21 -8.65 -5.98 4.14
C ALA A 21 -7.28 -6.25 4.81
N LEU A 22 -7.24 -6.94 5.95
CA LEU A 22 -5.99 -7.23 6.69
C LEU A 22 -5.10 -8.27 5.97
N SER A 23 -5.67 -9.35 5.45
CA SER A 23 -4.90 -10.41 4.78
C SER A 23 -4.53 -10.03 3.35
N GLU A 24 -5.42 -9.37 2.61
CA GLU A 24 -5.14 -8.87 1.27
C GLU A 24 -4.09 -7.78 1.27
N SER A 25 -4.15 -6.84 2.23
CA SER A 25 -3.09 -5.83 2.38
C SER A 25 -1.74 -6.46 2.69
N LEU A 26 -1.70 -7.51 3.51
CA LEU A 26 -0.47 -8.23 3.78
C LEU A 26 0.08 -8.90 2.50
N GLY A 27 -0.79 -9.56 1.72
CA GLY A 27 -0.43 -10.14 0.43
C GLY A 27 0.09 -9.11 -0.57
N PHE A 28 -0.54 -7.94 -0.65
CA PHE A 28 -0.07 -6.82 -1.45
C PHE A 28 1.32 -6.34 -0.99
N ILE A 29 1.54 -6.19 0.32
CA ILE A 29 2.82 -5.72 0.86
C ILE A 29 3.96 -6.69 0.56
N VAL A 30 3.72 -8.00 0.65
CA VAL A 30 4.70 -9.01 0.25
C VAL A 30 5.10 -8.81 -1.22
N ILE A 31 4.12 -8.61 -2.10
CA ILE A 31 4.37 -8.35 -3.51
C ILE A 31 5.12 -7.02 -3.70
N ALA A 32 4.75 -5.98 -2.97
CA ALA A 32 5.42 -4.68 -3.04
C ALA A 32 6.90 -4.77 -2.65
N VAL A 33 7.22 -5.48 -1.57
CA VAL A 33 8.61 -5.74 -1.14
C VAL A 33 9.38 -6.51 -2.22
N ILE A 34 8.76 -7.53 -2.82
CA ILE A 34 9.37 -8.31 -3.91
C ILE A 34 9.65 -7.42 -5.12
N ILE A 35 8.66 -6.64 -5.57
CA ILE A 35 8.80 -5.68 -6.67
C ILE A 35 9.97 -4.73 -6.39
N ARG A 36 10.05 -4.18 -5.18
CA ARG A 36 11.11 -3.25 -4.78
C ARG A 36 12.49 -3.89 -4.83
N GLY A 37 12.61 -5.13 -4.33
CA GLY A 37 13.86 -5.89 -4.37
C GLY A 37 14.34 -6.15 -5.81
N PHE A 38 13.42 -6.53 -6.71
CA PHE A 38 13.74 -6.69 -8.12
C PHE A 38 14.12 -5.37 -8.80
N MET A 39 13.42 -4.27 -8.50
CA MET A 39 13.73 -2.95 -9.06
C MET A 39 15.10 -2.43 -8.59
N ALA A 40 15.46 -2.68 -7.33
CA ALA A 40 16.71 -2.21 -6.75
C ALA A 40 17.90 -3.17 -7.01
N MET A 41 17.65 -4.36 -7.58
CA MET A 41 18.63 -5.44 -7.77
C MET A 41 19.43 -5.77 -6.50
N THR A 42 18.87 -5.46 -5.33
CA THR A 42 19.50 -5.57 -4.02
C THR A 42 18.43 -5.88 -2.99
N LEU A 43 18.78 -6.72 -2.01
CA LEU A 43 17.89 -6.98 -0.88
C LEU A 43 17.96 -5.80 0.10
N PRO A 44 16.82 -5.34 0.63
CA PRO A 44 16.82 -4.29 1.64
C PRO A 44 17.54 -4.78 2.91
N ALA A 45 18.21 -3.86 3.60
CA ALA A 45 18.75 -4.13 4.93
C ALA A 45 17.59 -4.31 5.91
N MET A 46 17.21 -5.56 6.17
CA MET A 46 16.12 -5.92 7.08
C MET A 46 16.49 -5.60 8.53
N ASN A 47 16.27 -4.36 8.94
CA ASN A 47 16.45 -3.86 10.30
C ASN A 47 15.11 -3.40 10.90
N GLY A 48 15.12 -2.96 12.17
CA GLY A 48 13.90 -2.51 12.85
C GLY A 48 13.20 -1.33 12.18
N VAL A 49 13.98 -0.42 11.55
CA VAL A 49 13.43 0.72 10.80
C VAL A 49 12.68 0.22 9.58
N TRP A 50 13.29 -0.65 8.77
CA TRP A 50 12.65 -1.24 7.60
C TRP A 50 11.34 -1.96 7.94
N VAL A 51 11.31 -2.72 9.05
CA VAL A 51 10.09 -3.38 9.53
C VAL A 51 9.01 -2.34 9.87
N ALA A 52 9.37 -1.25 10.53
CA ALA A 52 8.43 -0.18 10.84
C ALA A 52 7.88 0.49 9.56
N GLU A 53 8.72 0.76 8.57
CA GLU A 53 8.29 1.32 7.28
C GLU A 53 7.27 0.41 6.59
N VAL A 54 7.57 -0.89 6.52
CA VAL A 54 6.69 -1.90 5.91
C VAL A 54 5.39 -2.04 6.71
N ALA A 55 5.43 -1.98 8.03
CA ALA A 55 4.24 -2.05 8.88
C ALA A 55 3.33 -0.84 8.69
N VAL A 56 3.88 0.38 8.58
CA VAL A 56 3.10 1.59 8.28
C VAL A 56 2.45 1.50 6.91
N GLN A 57 3.19 1.02 5.90
CA GLN A 57 2.63 0.77 4.56
C GLN A 57 1.52 -0.27 4.59
N TRP A 58 1.67 -1.34 5.36
CA TRP A 58 0.65 -2.37 5.53
C TRP A 58 -0.64 -1.82 6.14
N ILE A 59 -0.53 -1.08 7.26
CA ILE A 59 -1.69 -0.45 7.90
C ILE A 59 -2.39 0.50 6.93
N TYR A 60 -1.63 1.31 6.20
CA TYR A 60 -2.19 2.19 5.19
C TYR A 60 -3.00 1.42 4.13
N VAL A 61 -2.44 0.35 3.57
CA VAL A 61 -3.13 -0.47 2.56
C VAL A 61 -4.39 -1.12 3.15
N ALA A 62 -4.33 -1.62 4.39
CA ALA A 62 -5.49 -2.17 5.07
C ALA A 62 -6.62 -1.15 5.24
N LEU A 63 -6.28 0.09 5.60
CA LEU A 63 -7.25 1.19 5.71
C LEU A 63 -7.88 1.53 4.36
N VAL A 64 -7.08 1.62 3.31
CA VAL A 64 -7.56 1.90 1.96
C VAL A 64 -8.47 0.78 1.44
N LEU A 65 -8.10 -0.49 1.61
CA LEU A 65 -8.95 -1.62 1.26
C LEU A 65 -10.26 -1.65 2.06
N THR A 66 -10.20 -1.26 3.34
CA THR A 66 -11.40 -1.09 4.16
C THR A 66 -12.30 0.03 3.64
N ALA A 67 -11.71 1.14 3.18
CA ALA A 67 -12.46 2.24 2.56
C ALA A 67 -13.14 1.80 1.26
N VAL A 68 -12.43 1.05 0.41
CA VAL A 68 -13.03 0.47 -0.81
C VAL A 68 -14.20 -0.44 -0.45
N ASN A 69 -14.02 -1.35 0.52
CA ASN A 69 -15.07 -2.28 0.94
C ASN A 69 -16.35 -1.59 1.46
N ARG A 70 -16.22 -0.38 2.01
CA ARG A 70 -17.35 0.36 2.61
C ARG A 70 -17.97 1.42 1.71
N LEU A 71 -17.18 2.00 0.81
CA LEU A 71 -17.55 3.21 0.06
C LEU A 71 -17.73 2.96 -1.44
N SER A 72 -17.27 1.82 -1.95
CA SER A 72 -17.30 1.48 -3.37
C SER A 72 -18.69 1.00 -3.82
N ASN A 73 -19.63 1.93 -4.02
CA ASN A 73 -20.99 1.62 -4.48
C ASN A 73 -21.17 1.70 -6.01
N SER A 74 -20.16 2.20 -6.72
CA SER A 74 -20.17 2.37 -8.17
C SER A 74 -18.75 2.28 -8.72
N PHE A 75 -18.59 1.92 -9.99
CA PHE A 75 -17.27 1.91 -10.63
C PHE A 75 -16.54 3.27 -10.55
N ALA A 76 -17.28 4.38 -10.67
CA ALA A 76 -16.72 5.72 -10.56
C ALA A 76 -16.14 5.98 -9.15
N THR A 77 -16.85 5.58 -8.10
CA THR A 77 -16.34 5.67 -6.72
C THR A 77 -15.16 4.75 -6.49
N THR A 78 -15.16 3.54 -7.07
CA THR A 78 -14.02 2.63 -7.02
C THR A 78 -12.79 3.26 -7.64
N LEU A 79 -12.92 3.83 -8.84
CA LEU A 79 -11.82 4.45 -9.57
C LEU A 79 -11.25 5.65 -8.82
N PHE A 80 -12.11 6.46 -8.21
CA PHE A 80 -11.71 7.60 -7.38
C PHE A 80 -10.92 7.15 -6.15
N LEU A 81 -11.45 6.18 -5.38
CA LEU A 81 -10.75 5.61 -4.24
C LEU A 81 -9.44 4.94 -4.65
N ALA A 82 -9.43 4.29 -5.81
CA ALA A 82 -8.25 3.63 -6.33
C ALA A 82 -7.15 4.64 -6.69
N ALA A 83 -7.50 5.75 -7.32
CA ALA A 83 -6.57 6.83 -7.62
C ALA A 83 -6.00 7.45 -6.33
N LEU A 84 -6.87 7.83 -5.38
CA LEU A 84 -6.44 8.42 -4.11
C LEU A 84 -5.58 7.47 -3.28
N GLY A 85 -6.02 6.21 -3.15
CA GLY A 85 -5.30 5.18 -2.41
C GLY A 85 -3.90 4.94 -2.98
N SER A 86 -3.78 4.89 -4.30
CA SER A 86 -2.50 4.73 -5.01
C SER A 86 -1.60 5.96 -4.85
N MET A 87 -2.16 7.16 -4.96
CA MET A 87 -1.41 8.41 -4.77
C MET A 87 -0.86 8.53 -3.35
N GLY A 88 -1.68 8.24 -2.33
CA GLY A 88 -1.22 8.26 -0.95
C GLY A 88 -0.19 7.16 -0.66
N PHE A 89 -0.31 5.98 -1.26
CA PHE A 89 0.72 4.94 -1.15
C PHE A 89 2.03 5.37 -1.81
N TYR A 90 1.97 6.01 -2.98
CA TYR A 90 3.15 6.54 -3.65
C TYR A 90 3.85 7.61 -2.79
N TRP A 91 3.08 8.54 -2.24
CA TRP A 91 3.59 9.57 -1.33
C TRP A 91 4.25 8.94 -0.09
N LEU A 92 3.58 7.97 0.54
CA LEU A 92 4.09 7.24 1.70
C LEU A 92 5.36 6.43 1.39
N SER A 93 5.50 5.96 0.15
CA SER A 93 6.66 5.18 -0.28
C SER A 93 7.91 6.02 -0.58
N GLN A 94 7.81 7.35 -0.53
CA GLN A 94 8.98 8.22 -0.67
C GLN A 94 9.81 8.22 0.62
N PRO A 95 11.14 8.04 0.55
CA PRO A 95 12.01 7.95 1.73
C PRO A 95 11.91 9.16 2.67
N GLU A 96 11.81 10.37 2.12
CA GLU A 96 11.67 11.60 2.89
C GLU A 96 10.39 11.64 3.74
N ASN A 97 9.27 11.19 3.17
CA ASN A 97 7.97 11.21 3.85
C ASN A 97 7.90 10.12 4.93
N MET A 98 8.43 8.93 4.62
CA MET A 98 8.50 7.83 5.58
C MET A 98 9.40 8.17 6.78
N LYS A 99 10.57 8.78 6.53
CA LYS A 99 11.45 9.25 7.61
C LYS A 99 10.79 10.29 8.49
N SER A 100 10.06 11.23 7.90
CA SER A 100 9.31 12.25 8.64
C SER A 100 8.28 11.61 9.59
N LEU A 101 7.51 10.63 9.08
CA LEU A 101 6.51 9.88 9.85
C LEU A 101 7.11 9.07 11.00
N LEU A 102 8.30 8.49 10.79
CA LEU A 102 8.95 7.64 11.79
C LEU A 102 9.86 8.41 12.77
N SER A 103 10.23 9.65 12.45
CA SER A 103 11.12 10.49 13.29
C SER A 103 10.72 10.67 14.76
N PRO A 104 9.42 10.62 15.15
CA PRO A 104 9.05 10.68 16.58
C PRO A 104 9.31 9.36 17.33
N PHE A 105 9.57 8.27 16.62
CA PHE A 105 9.64 6.90 17.16
C PHE A 105 11.04 6.28 17.06
N ILE A 106 11.99 6.96 16.41
CA ILE A 106 13.39 6.55 16.18
C ILE A 106 14.30 7.63 16.75
#